data_AF-A0A2G4KCN2-F1
#
_entry.id   AF-A0A2G4KCN2-F1
#
_cell.length_a   1.000
_cell.length_b   1.000
_cell.length_c   1.000
_cell.angle_alpha   90.00
_cell.angle_beta   90.00
_cell.angle_gamma   90.00
#
_symmetry.space_group_name_H-M   'P 1'
#
loop_
_entity.id
_entity.type
_entity.pdbx_description
1 polymer ?
#
loop_
_entity_poly.entity_id
_entity_poly.type
_entity_poly.pdbx_seq_one_letter_code
_entity_poly.pdbx_strand_id
1 'polypeptide(L)'
;MRPSSIDRLPKEVRELIGSLRSEGATIDEIMAKLSELKAGVSRSALGRHVKTLAEVGERMRRSRIMAEALTARFGDQPDNQVARMNMELMHGMVFEVLTAAAGAEDEEGDPVTLDPKAVKFLSGALKDLASAQKVDADRVLKLREEFAKEAAAKAETVAKQRGMSADTIEAIKHAVLGVG
;
A
#
# COMPACT_ATOMS: atom_id res chain seq x y z
N MET A 1 -16.80 -13.76 16.54
CA MET A 1 -16.61 -13.01 17.80
C MET A 1 -17.94 -12.42 18.23
N ARG A 2 -18.33 -12.53 19.50
CA ARG A 2 -19.57 -11.91 20.01
C ARG A 2 -19.34 -10.39 20.17
N PRO A 3 -20.25 -9.52 19.68
CA PRO A 3 -20.11 -8.07 19.84
C PRO A 3 -20.13 -7.69 21.33
N SER A 4 -19.20 -6.81 21.72
CA SER A 4 -19.04 -6.36 23.10
C SER A 4 -20.25 -5.55 23.58
N SER A 5 -20.39 -5.36 24.88
CA SER A 5 -21.44 -4.50 25.43
C SER A 5 -21.33 -3.05 24.97
N ILE A 6 -20.12 -2.58 24.63
CA ILE A 6 -19.89 -1.25 24.06
C ILE A 6 -20.41 -1.18 22.62
N ASP A 7 -20.20 -2.24 21.82
CA ASP A 7 -20.62 -2.27 20.41
C ASP A 7 -22.14 -2.24 20.26
N ARG A 8 -22.87 -2.60 21.30
CA ARG A 8 -24.35 -2.59 21.34
C ARG A 8 -24.94 -1.25 21.78
N LEU A 9 -24.12 -0.31 22.23
CA LEU A 9 -24.60 1.01 22.62
C LEU A 9 -25.08 1.82 21.40
N PRO A 10 -25.98 2.81 21.61
CA PRO A 10 -26.32 3.78 20.58
C PRO A 10 -25.05 4.43 19.99
N LYS A 11 -25.11 4.78 18.70
CA LYS A 11 -23.96 5.28 17.96
C LYS A 11 -23.39 6.55 18.61
N GLU A 12 -24.28 7.42 19.09
CA GLU A 12 -23.98 8.68 19.76
C GLU A 12 -23.14 8.45 21.04
N VAL A 13 -23.45 7.40 21.79
CA VAL A 13 -22.71 7.04 23.01
C VAL A 13 -21.33 6.47 22.67
N ARG A 14 -21.22 5.67 21.60
CA ARG A 14 -19.91 5.16 21.14
C ARG A 14 -19.01 6.30 20.64
N GLU A 15 -19.57 7.26 19.90
CA GLU A 15 -18.84 8.44 19.44
C GLU A 15 -18.39 9.32 20.60
N LEU A 16 -19.23 9.49 21.63
CA LEU A 16 -18.85 10.20 22.86
C LEU A 16 -17.65 9.54 23.57
N ILE A 17 -17.65 8.20 23.69
CA ILE A 17 -16.50 7.47 24.28
C ILE A 17 -15.22 7.76 23.49
N GLY A 18 -15.31 7.77 22.16
CA GLY A 18 -14.19 8.11 21.27
C GLY A 18 -13.69 9.55 21.43
N SER A 19 -14.62 10.52 21.52
CA SER A 19 -14.28 11.95 21.70
C SER A 19 -13.59 12.20 23.04
N LEU A 20 -14.22 11.76 24.14
CA LEU A 20 -13.67 11.91 25.48
C LEU A 20 -12.28 11.28 25.59
N ARG A 21 -12.08 10.10 24.97
CA ARG A 21 -10.77 9.46 24.96
C ARG A 21 -9.73 10.28 24.17
N SER A 22 -10.14 10.88 23.06
CA SER A 22 -9.27 11.73 22.23
C SER A 22 -8.90 13.03 22.94
N GLU A 23 -9.78 13.54 23.81
CA GLU A 23 -9.54 14.70 24.69
C GLU A 23 -8.66 14.37 25.91
N GLY A 24 -8.23 13.11 26.06
CA GLY A 24 -7.34 12.67 27.14
C GLY A 24 -8.06 12.16 28.39
N ALA A 25 -9.38 12.00 28.36
CA ALA A 25 -10.13 11.49 29.49
C ALA A 25 -9.66 10.08 29.89
N THR A 26 -9.60 9.88 31.20
CA THR A 26 -9.34 8.61 31.85
C THR A 26 -10.54 7.69 31.75
N ILE A 27 -10.30 6.38 31.96
CA ILE A 27 -11.38 5.39 31.99
C ILE A 27 -12.41 5.76 33.06
N ASP A 28 -11.97 6.30 34.20
CA ASP A 28 -12.84 6.74 35.30
C ASP A 28 -13.77 7.89 34.92
N GLU A 29 -13.25 8.91 34.23
CA GLU A 29 -14.04 10.07 33.78
C GLU A 29 -15.07 9.66 32.71
N ILE A 30 -14.66 8.79 31.78
CA ILE A 30 -15.58 8.24 30.78
C ILE A 30 -16.66 7.38 31.46
N MET A 31 -16.29 6.57 32.46
CA MET A 31 -17.26 5.80 33.24
C MET A 31 -18.27 6.70 33.97
N ALA A 32 -17.83 7.81 34.55
CA ALA A 32 -18.70 8.78 35.20
C ALA A 32 -19.73 9.36 34.21
N LYS A 33 -19.30 9.74 33.01
CA LYS A 33 -20.20 10.23 31.95
C LYS A 33 -21.15 9.16 31.42
N LEU A 34 -20.70 7.92 31.27
CA LEU A 34 -21.59 6.83 30.89
C LEU A 34 -22.63 6.51 31.97
N SER A 35 -22.29 6.71 33.25
CA SER A 35 -23.21 6.55 34.37
C SER A 35 -24.31 7.63 34.36
N GLU A 36 -23.96 8.90 34.08
CA GLU A 36 -24.94 9.99 33.90
C GLU A 36 -25.95 9.67 32.79
N LEU A 37 -25.48 9.05 31.70
CA LEU A 37 -26.30 8.63 30.56
C LEU A 37 -27.06 7.32 30.79
N LYS A 38 -26.94 6.71 31.98
CA LYS A 38 -27.49 5.38 32.32
C LYS A 38 -27.09 4.29 31.31
N ALA A 39 -25.93 4.44 30.68
CA ALA A 39 -25.36 3.43 29.80
C ALA A 39 -24.74 2.32 30.68
N GLY A 40 -25.43 1.19 30.79
CA GLY A 40 -25.03 0.04 31.62
C GLY A 40 -23.77 -0.66 31.10
N VAL A 41 -22.61 -0.04 31.30
CA VAL A 41 -21.30 -0.49 30.84
C VAL A 41 -20.42 -0.83 32.04
N SER A 42 -19.66 -1.94 31.95
CA SER A 42 -18.67 -2.25 32.97
C SER A 42 -17.32 -1.61 32.65
N ARG A 43 -16.56 -1.28 33.70
CA ARG A 43 -15.18 -0.73 33.59
C ARG A 43 -14.29 -1.61 32.70
N SER A 44 -14.39 -2.93 32.86
CA SER A 44 -13.60 -3.89 32.08
C SER A 44 -13.95 -3.87 30.58
N ALA A 45 -15.24 -3.72 30.25
CA ALA A 45 -15.67 -3.60 28.86
C ALA A 45 -15.18 -2.30 28.22
N LEU A 46 -15.27 -1.18 28.94
CA LEU A 46 -14.73 0.10 28.49
C LEU A 46 -13.21 0.05 28.33
N GLY A 47 -12.49 -0.52 29.29
CA GLY A 47 -11.03 -0.65 29.24
C GLY A 47 -10.55 -1.45 28.03
N ARG A 48 -11.20 -2.57 27.70
CA ARG A 48 -10.91 -3.32 26.48
C ARG A 48 -11.18 -2.49 25.22
N HIS A 49 -12.31 -1.80 25.17
CA HIS A 49 -12.66 -0.97 24.01
C HIS A 49 -11.66 0.18 23.79
N VAL A 50 -11.29 0.90 24.85
CA VAL A 50 -10.29 1.98 24.81
C VAL A 50 -8.92 1.44 24.39
N LYS A 51 -8.52 0.25 24.88
CA LYS A 51 -7.28 -0.41 24.46
C LYS A 51 -7.30 -0.71 22.95
N THR A 52 -8.39 -1.31 22.45
CA THR A 52 -8.56 -1.59 21.02
C THR A 52 -8.54 -0.31 20.18
N LEU A 53 -9.20 0.77 20.63
CA LEU A 53 -9.14 2.07 19.95
C LEU A 53 -7.71 2.62 19.87
N ALA A 54 -6.93 2.49 20.94
CA ALA A 54 -5.53 2.91 20.97
C ALA A 54 -4.66 2.09 20.00
N GLU A 55 -4.85 0.76 19.95
CA GLU A 55 -4.14 -0.13 19.03
C GLU A 55 -4.46 0.18 17.56
N VAL A 56 -5.73 0.42 17.24
CA VAL A 56 -6.17 0.84 15.91
C VAL A 56 -5.61 2.21 15.55
N GLY A 57 -5.68 3.18 16.48
CA GLY A 57 -5.12 4.52 16.30
C GLY A 57 -3.62 4.49 16.00
N GLU A 58 -2.86 3.68 16.75
CA GLU A 58 -1.43 3.52 16.54
C GLU A 58 -1.12 2.85 15.20
N ARG A 59 -1.90 1.84 14.81
CA ARG A 59 -1.79 1.24 13.47
C ARG A 59 -2.03 2.27 12.37
N MET A 60 -3.08 3.09 12.47
CA MET A 60 -3.37 4.14 11.49
C MET A 60 -2.29 5.22 11.45
N ARG A 61 -1.75 5.62 12.60
CA ARG A 61 -0.63 6.58 12.68
C ARG A 61 0.60 6.04 11.96
N ARG A 62 0.98 4.80 12.24
CA ARG A 62 2.09 4.13 11.54
C ARG A 62 1.85 4.04 10.03
N SER A 63 0.64 3.67 9.61
CA SER A 63 0.28 3.64 8.19
C SER A 63 0.35 5.01 7.52
N ARG A 64 -0.06 6.08 8.20
CA ARG A 64 0.08 7.47 7.69
C ARG A 64 1.55 7.88 7.56
N ILE A 65 2.36 7.61 8.58
CA ILE A 65 3.80 7.91 8.54
C ILE A 65 4.49 7.16 7.40
N MET A 66 4.12 5.89 7.20
CA MET A 66 4.59 5.15 6.04
C MET A 66 4.11 5.82 4.75
N ALA A 67 2.81 6.03 4.56
CA ALA A 67 2.30 6.70 3.36
C ALA A 67 3.01 8.03 3.06
N GLU A 68 3.20 8.89 4.07
CA GLU A 68 3.93 10.16 3.96
C GLU A 68 5.40 9.96 3.59
N ALA A 69 6.11 9.02 4.20
CA ALA A 69 7.51 8.71 3.87
C ALA A 69 7.63 8.18 2.43
N LEU A 70 6.65 7.43 1.95
CA LEU A 70 6.60 6.90 0.59
C LEU A 70 6.28 8.03 -0.40
N THR A 71 5.30 8.89 -0.10
CA THR A 71 5.01 10.08 -0.92
C THR A 71 6.19 11.06 -0.96
N ALA A 72 6.88 11.30 0.15
CA ALA A 72 8.05 12.18 0.19
C ALA A 72 9.24 11.64 -0.64
N ARG A 73 9.39 10.32 -0.72
CA ARG A 73 10.45 9.69 -1.50
C ARG A 73 10.10 9.50 -2.98
N PHE A 74 8.81 9.32 -3.29
CA PHE A 74 8.37 8.79 -4.59
C PHE A 74 7.23 9.57 -5.25
N GLY A 75 6.69 10.60 -4.60
CA GLY A 75 5.50 11.34 -5.04
C GLY A 75 5.67 12.16 -6.30
N ASP A 76 6.91 12.44 -6.71
CA ASP A 76 7.23 13.21 -7.92
C ASP A 76 7.77 12.32 -9.07
N GLN A 77 7.70 10.98 -8.91
CA GLN A 77 8.13 10.06 -9.97
C GLN A 77 6.94 9.59 -10.80
N PRO A 78 7.01 9.72 -12.14
CA PRO A 78 5.89 9.51 -13.05
C PRO A 78 5.57 8.02 -13.23
N ASP A 79 4.90 7.41 -12.25
CA ASP A 79 4.11 6.16 -12.33
C ASP A 79 4.74 4.83 -11.89
N ASN A 80 6.05 4.68 -11.69
CA ASN A 80 6.61 3.31 -11.56
C ASN A 80 7.30 2.97 -10.22
N GLN A 81 7.72 3.95 -9.41
CA GLN A 81 8.46 3.64 -8.17
C GLN A 81 7.54 3.31 -6.98
N VAL A 82 6.38 3.96 -6.86
CA VAL A 82 5.35 3.65 -5.85
C VAL A 82 4.74 2.27 -6.08
N ALA A 83 4.47 1.92 -7.35
CA ALA A 83 3.98 0.59 -7.71
C ALA A 83 4.96 -0.50 -7.29
N ARG A 84 6.24 -0.41 -7.72
CA ARG A 84 7.33 -1.34 -7.34
C ARG A 84 7.50 -1.48 -5.83
N MET A 85 7.41 -0.39 -5.10
CA MET A 85 7.53 -0.40 -3.64
C MET A 85 6.32 -1.03 -2.95
N ASN A 86 5.09 -0.81 -3.44
CA ASN A 86 3.93 -1.57 -2.96
C ASN A 86 4.12 -3.08 -3.21
N MET A 87 4.82 -3.44 -4.29
CA MET A 87 5.18 -4.83 -4.55
C MET A 87 6.15 -5.38 -3.52
N GLU A 88 7.20 -4.64 -3.19
CA GLU A 88 8.18 -5.00 -2.17
C GLU A 88 7.56 -5.08 -0.77
N LEU A 89 6.65 -4.16 -0.43
CA LEU A 89 5.89 -4.19 0.83
C LEU A 89 4.98 -5.43 0.90
N MET A 90 4.29 -5.77 -0.19
CA MET A 90 3.52 -7.02 -0.25
C MET A 90 4.42 -8.24 -0.07
N HIS A 91 5.58 -8.30 -0.74
CA HIS A 91 6.56 -9.37 -0.52
C HIS A 91 7.00 -9.47 0.95
N GLY A 92 7.25 -8.34 1.62
CA GLY A 92 7.60 -8.31 3.04
C GLY A 92 6.50 -8.88 3.93
N MET A 93 5.25 -8.45 3.74
CA MET A 93 4.10 -8.97 4.49
C MET A 93 3.87 -10.46 4.28
N VAL A 94 4.05 -10.92 3.04
CA VAL A 94 3.99 -12.33 2.68
C VAL A 94 5.07 -13.13 3.40
N PHE A 95 6.31 -12.64 3.37
CA PHE A 95 7.42 -13.28 4.03
C PHE A 95 7.19 -13.35 5.55
N GLU A 96 6.73 -12.26 6.17
CA GLU A 96 6.35 -12.25 7.59
C GLU A 96 5.28 -13.28 7.92
N VAL A 97 4.25 -13.43 7.09
CA VAL A 97 3.21 -14.46 7.27
C VAL A 97 3.79 -15.86 7.14
N LEU A 98 4.67 -16.10 6.16
CA LEU A 98 5.32 -17.40 5.96
C LEU A 98 6.27 -17.74 7.11
N THR A 99 7.06 -16.77 7.60
CA THR A 99 7.98 -16.96 8.73
C THR A 99 7.21 -17.15 10.04
N ALA A 100 6.15 -16.38 10.26
CA ALA A 100 5.29 -16.54 11.43
C ALA A 100 4.60 -17.91 11.43
N ALA A 101 4.20 -18.43 10.27
CA ALA A 101 3.66 -19.79 10.15
C ALA A 101 4.74 -20.87 10.28
N ALA A 102 5.93 -20.65 9.72
CA ALA A 102 7.01 -21.64 9.76
C ALA A 102 7.71 -21.74 11.13
N GLY A 103 7.64 -20.69 11.94
CA GLY A 103 8.25 -20.63 13.29
C GLY A 103 7.24 -20.74 14.44
N ALA A 104 5.96 -20.93 14.16
CA ALA A 104 4.94 -21.19 15.16
C ALA A 104 4.65 -22.68 15.21
N GLU A 105 4.81 -23.26 16.40
CA GLU A 105 4.17 -24.51 16.79
C GLU A 105 2.76 -24.14 17.29
N ASP A 106 1.75 -24.95 16.95
CA ASP A 106 0.44 -24.81 17.59
C ASP A 106 0.51 -25.25 19.08
N GLU A 107 -0.61 -25.15 19.81
CA GLU A 107 -0.66 -25.55 21.22
C GLU A 107 -0.32 -27.05 21.45
N GLU A 108 -0.23 -27.84 20.38
CA GLU A 108 0.03 -29.28 20.36
C GLU A 108 1.43 -29.63 19.82
N GLY A 109 2.25 -28.64 19.45
CA GLY A 109 3.63 -28.82 19.00
C GLY A 109 3.78 -29.14 17.51
N ASP A 110 2.70 -29.07 16.73
CA ASP A 110 2.75 -29.32 15.29
C ASP A 110 3.12 -28.05 14.51
N PRO A 111 3.89 -28.17 13.42
CA PRO A 111 4.24 -27.03 12.58
C PRO A 111 2.97 -26.44 11.96
N VAL A 112 2.76 -25.13 12.15
CA VAL A 112 1.58 -24.44 11.63
C VAL A 112 1.52 -24.58 10.10
N THR A 113 0.52 -25.32 9.64
CA THR A 113 0.25 -25.47 8.21
C THR A 113 -0.44 -24.22 7.66
N LEU A 114 0.09 -23.68 6.56
CA LEU A 114 -0.50 -22.52 5.90
C LEU A 114 -1.88 -22.88 5.32
N ASP A 115 -2.92 -22.15 5.71
CA ASP A 115 -4.28 -22.31 5.18
C ASP A 115 -4.25 -22.23 3.64
N PRO A 116 -4.80 -23.21 2.91
CA PRO A 116 -4.92 -23.19 1.46
C PRO A 116 -5.49 -21.89 0.88
N LYS A 117 -6.38 -21.19 1.61
CA LYS A 117 -6.88 -19.87 1.17
C LYS A 117 -5.82 -18.78 1.26
N ALA A 118 -4.99 -18.80 2.30
CA ALA A 118 -3.86 -17.88 2.44
C ALA A 118 -2.82 -18.11 1.33
N VAL A 119 -2.51 -19.36 1.01
CA VAL A 119 -1.62 -19.72 -0.11
C VAL A 119 -2.19 -19.25 -1.45
N LYS A 120 -3.49 -19.40 -1.66
CA LYS A 120 -4.17 -18.91 -2.87
C LYS A 120 -4.13 -17.38 -2.97
N PHE A 121 -4.41 -16.69 -1.87
CA PHE A 121 -4.36 -15.22 -1.81
C PHE A 121 -2.95 -14.71 -2.13
N LEU A 122 -1.94 -15.33 -1.51
CA LEU A 122 -0.53 -15.07 -1.77
C LEU A 122 -0.16 -15.29 -3.25
N SER A 123 -0.49 -16.45 -3.80
CA SER A 123 -0.23 -16.76 -5.21
C SER A 123 -0.90 -15.75 -6.15
N GLY A 124 -2.09 -15.27 -5.80
CA GLY A 124 -2.79 -14.20 -6.50
C GLY A 124 -2.03 -12.87 -6.45
N ALA A 125 -1.62 -12.44 -5.26
CA ALA A 125 -0.84 -11.22 -5.07
C ALA A 125 0.48 -11.24 -5.87
N LEU A 126 1.20 -12.37 -5.88
CA LEU A 126 2.42 -12.55 -6.67
C LEU A 126 2.17 -12.48 -8.18
N LYS A 127 1.05 -13.04 -8.65
CA LYS A 127 0.66 -12.98 -10.07
C LYS A 127 0.32 -11.55 -10.50
N ASP A 128 -0.44 -10.84 -9.68
CA ASP A 128 -0.81 -9.44 -9.95
C ASP A 128 0.44 -8.56 -9.98
N LEU A 129 1.42 -8.87 -9.11
CA LEU A 129 2.76 -8.28 -9.12
C LEU A 129 3.48 -8.41 -10.45
N ALA A 130 3.65 -9.64 -10.91
CA ALA A 130 4.38 -9.93 -12.13
C ALA A 130 3.68 -9.30 -13.34
N SER A 131 2.35 -9.25 -13.31
CA SER A 131 1.54 -8.60 -14.33
C SER A 131 1.77 -7.08 -14.36
N ALA A 132 1.80 -6.44 -13.19
CA ALA A 132 2.09 -5.01 -13.08
C ALA A 132 3.49 -4.68 -13.59
N GLN A 133 4.52 -5.45 -13.20
CA GLN A 133 5.89 -5.27 -13.69
C GLN A 133 5.99 -5.37 -15.21
N LYS A 134 5.24 -6.30 -15.81
CA LYS A 134 5.19 -6.45 -17.27
C LYS A 134 4.56 -5.23 -17.95
N VAL A 135 3.42 -4.76 -17.45
CA VAL A 135 2.75 -3.56 -17.97
C VAL A 135 3.67 -2.35 -17.91
N ASP A 136 4.42 -2.21 -16.82
CA ASP A 136 5.39 -1.14 -16.63
C ASP A 136 6.55 -1.23 -17.63
N ALA A 137 7.12 -2.43 -17.85
CA ALA A 137 8.16 -2.65 -18.84
C ALA A 137 7.66 -2.35 -20.26
N ASP A 138 6.46 -2.83 -20.61
CA ASP A 138 5.83 -2.58 -21.91
C ASP A 138 5.58 -1.08 -22.13
N ARG A 139 5.16 -0.35 -21.09
CA ARG A 139 4.97 1.11 -21.16
C ARG A 139 6.27 1.85 -21.37
N VAL A 140 7.34 1.47 -20.67
CA VAL A 140 8.68 2.07 -20.85
C VAL A 140 9.23 1.81 -22.24
N LEU A 141 9.06 0.59 -22.76
CA LEU A 141 9.47 0.24 -24.13
C LEU A 141 8.72 1.09 -25.16
N LYS A 142 7.39 1.18 -25.05
CA LYS A 142 6.58 2.04 -25.95
C LYS A 142 7.00 3.50 -25.90
N LEU A 143 7.22 4.05 -24.71
CA LEU A 143 7.66 5.44 -24.55
C LEU A 143 9.04 5.67 -25.19
N ARG A 144 9.96 4.72 -25.06
CA ARG A 144 11.28 4.79 -25.73
C ARG A 144 11.15 4.72 -27.24
N GLU A 145 10.31 3.85 -27.77
CA GLU A 145 10.06 3.74 -29.21
C GLU A 145 9.44 5.03 -29.77
N GLU A 146 8.44 5.60 -29.09
CA GLU A 146 7.81 6.86 -29.48
C GLU A 146 8.83 8.02 -29.45
N PHE A 147 9.62 8.11 -28.38
CA PHE A 147 10.67 9.13 -28.28
C PHE A 147 11.74 8.98 -29.37
N ALA A 148 12.17 7.75 -29.67
CA ALA A 148 13.14 7.48 -30.74
C ALA A 148 12.58 7.88 -32.13
N LYS A 149 11.29 7.59 -32.39
CA LYS A 149 10.61 8.02 -33.62
C LYS A 149 10.53 9.54 -33.74
N GLU A 150 10.17 10.23 -32.66
CA GLU A 150 10.15 11.69 -32.64
C GLU A 150 11.54 12.31 -32.83
N ALA A 151 12.55 11.76 -32.15
CA ALA A 151 13.93 12.20 -32.27
C ALA A 151 14.44 12.00 -33.69
N ALA A 152 14.15 10.86 -34.32
CA ALA A 152 14.50 10.57 -35.71
C ALA A 152 13.83 11.56 -36.68
N ALA A 153 12.54 11.86 -36.49
CA ALA A 153 11.80 12.82 -37.32
C ALA A 153 12.35 14.26 -37.18
N LYS A 154 12.70 14.68 -35.95
CA LYS A 154 13.32 15.98 -35.70
C LYS A 154 14.72 16.07 -36.31
N ALA A 155 15.53 15.02 -36.15
CA ALA A 155 16.87 14.93 -36.74
C ALA A 155 16.81 15.00 -38.27
N GLU A 156 15.88 14.28 -38.89
CA GLU A 156 15.62 14.33 -40.33
C GLU A 156 15.27 15.75 -40.81
N THR A 157 14.40 16.44 -40.07
CA THR A 157 13.99 17.82 -40.40
C THR A 157 15.19 18.78 -40.36
N VAL A 158 16.01 18.70 -39.31
CA VAL A 158 17.22 19.54 -39.18
C VAL A 158 18.25 19.20 -40.25
N ALA A 159 18.46 17.92 -40.55
CA ALA A 159 19.41 17.46 -41.55
C ALA A 159 19.01 17.90 -42.97
N LYS A 160 17.71 17.83 -43.30
CA LYS A 160 17.15 18.39 -44.55
C LYS A 160 17.38 19.90 -44.65
N GLN A 161 17.12 20.65 -43.58
CA GLN A 161 17.35 22.10 -43.54
C GLN A 161 18.83 22.47 -43.73
N ARG A 162 19.76 21.59 -43.32
CA ARG A 162 21.20 21.77 -43.52
C ARG A 162 21.72 21.22 -44.84
N GLY A 163 20.85 20.73 -45.73
CA GLY A 163 21.24 20.24 -47.06
C GLY A 163 22.04 18.95 -47.04
N MET A 164 21.89 18.12 -46.00
CA MET A 164 22.54 16.81 -45.94
C MET A 164 21.97 15.87 -47.00
N SER A 165 22.80 14.94 -47.51
CA SER A 165 22.35 13.95 -48.50
C SER A 165 21.32 12.98 -47.90
N ALA A 166 20.47 12.40 -48.76
CA ALA A 166 19.45 11.43 -48.36
C ALA A 166 20.08 10.23 -47.63
N ASP A 167 21.22 9.73 -48.13
CA ASP A 167 21.94 8.61 -47.51
C ASP A 167 22.42 8.93 -46.09
N THR A 168 22.87 10.17 -45.86
CA THR A 168 23.31 10.62 -44.53
C THR A 168 22.14 10.76 -43.56
N ILE A 169 21.00 11.27 -44.05
CA ILE A 169 19.76 11.39 -43.27
C ILE A 169 19.27 10.01 -42.83
N GLU A 170 19.29 9.03 -43.74
CA GLU A 170 18.83 7.68 -43.44
C GLU A 170 19.77 6.99 -42.44
N ALA A 171 21.09 7.16 -42.59
CA ALA A 171 22.06 6.65 -41.62
C ALA A 171 21.85 7.23 -40.20
N ILE A 172 21.53 8.53 -40.08
CA ILE A 172 21.22 9.17 -38.80
C ILE A 172 19.94 8.59 -38.20
N LYS A 173 18.90 8.37 -39.00
CA LYS A 173 17.64 7.75 -38.53
C LYS A 173 17.86 6.34 -38.02
N HIS A 174 18.60 5.52 -38.76
CA HIS A 174 18.97 4.16 -38.35
C HIS A 174 19.74 4.15 -37.03
N ALA A 175 20.72 5.05 -36.87
CA ALA A 175 21.47 5.18 -35.61
C ALA A 175 20.59 5.61 -34.43
N VAL A 176 19.66 6.56 -34.63
CA VAL A 176 18.74 7.04 -33.58
C VAL A 176 17.70 5.98 -33.18
N LEU A 177 17.21 5.21 -34.15
CA LEU A 177 16.24 4.14 -33.91
C LEU A 177 16.89 2.85 -33.40
N GLY A 178 18.23 2.76 -33.41
CA GLY A 178 18.98 1.57 -33.01
C GLY A 178 18.77 0.37 -33.94
N VAL A 179 18.37 0.62 -35.18
CA VAL A 179 18.13 -0.41 -36.21
C VAL A 179 19.24 -0.24 -37.24
N GLY A 180 20.27 -1.07 -37.15
CA GLY A 180 21.40 -1.13 -38.07
C GLY A 180 21.63 -2.55 -38.53
#